data_AF-A0A7C5FN44-F1
#
_entry.id   AF-A0A7C5FN44-F1
#
_cell.length_a   1.000
_cell.length_b   1.000
_cell.length_c   1.000
_cell.angle_alpha   90.00
_cell.angle_beta   90.00
_cell.angle_gamma   90.00
#
_symmetry.space_group_name_H-M   'P 1'
#
loop_
_entity.id
_entity.type
_entity.pdbx_description
1 polymer ?
#
loop_
_entity_poly.entity_id
_entity_poly.type
_entity_poly.pdbx_seq_one_letter_code
_entity_poly.pdbx_strand_id
1 'polypeptide(L)' 'YLLKSIIVKNFEETRGKRNQKELWRYRALVGGFYIFKHEYIMLFKKK' A
#
# COMPACT_ATOMS: atom_id res chain seq x y z
N TYR A 1 11.78 9.24 -21.21
CA TYR A 1 10.86 9.78 -20.19
C TYR A 1 11.67 10.10 -18.93
N LEU A 2 11.39 11.20 -18.24
CA LEU A 2 12.02 11.62 -16.98
C LEU A 2 11.03 11.45 -15.84
N LEU A 3 11.49 10.91 -14.71
CA LEU A 3 10.68 10.86 -13.49
C LEU A 3 10.33 12.29 -13.07
N LYS A 4 9.04 12.57 -12.96
CA LYS A 4 8.52 13.88 -12.55
C LYS A 4 8.23 13.90 -11.06
N SER A 5 7.58 12.85 -10.54
CA SER A 5 7.23 12.71 -9.13
C SER A 5 6.84 11.28 -8.79
N ILE A 6 6.86 10.96 -7.49
CA ILE A 6 6.32 9.73 -6.92
C ILE A 6 5.21 10.12 -5.96
N ILE A 7 4.03 9.56 -6.14
CA ILE A 7 2.89 9.73 -5.24
C ILE A 7 2.83 8.50 -4.35
N VAL A 8 2.83 8.71 -3.03
CA VAL A 8 2.67 7.66 -2.02
C VAL A 8 1.24 7.73 -1.48
N LYS A 9 0.46 6.67 -1.65
CA LYS A 9 -0.93 6.60 -1.19
C LYS A 9 -1.10 5.58 -0.08
N ASN A 10 -1.62 6.01 1.07
CA ASN A 10 -2.05 5.11 2.13
C ASN A 10 -3.28 4.35 1.68
N PHE A 11 -3.20 3.03 1.72
CA PHE A 11 -4.23 2.14 1.23
C PHE A 11 -4.86 1.36 2.38
N GLU A 12 -6.03 1.79 2.84
CA GLU A 12 -6.67 1.15 3.99
C GLU A 12 -7.46 -0.11 3.61
N GLU A 13 -8.08 -0.14 2.42
CA GLU A 13 -9.12 -1.13 2.10
C GLU A 13 -9.28 -1.41 0.60
N THR A 14 -9.04 -2.66 0.18
CA THR A 14 -9.32 -3.14 -1.20
C THR A 14 -10.68 -3.80 -1.21
N ARG A 15 -11.40 -3.72 -2.33
CA ARG A 15 -12.65 -4.50 -2.54
C ARG A 15 -12.48 -5.98 -2.20
N GLY A 16 -11.32 -6.58 -2.50
CA GLY A 16 -11.01 -7.99 -2.18
C GLY A 16 -10.61 -8.28 -0.73
N LYS A 17 -10.35 -7.27 0.10
CA LYS A 17 -10.01 -7.44 1.53
C LYS A 17 -11.08 -6.87 2.48
N ARG A 18 -12.25 -6.50 1.96
CA ARG A 18 -13.41 -6.14 2.80
C ARG A 18 -13.68 -7.28 3.78
N ASN A 19 -13.88 -6.96 5.05
CA ASN A 19 -14.10 -7.89 6.17
C ASN A 19 -12.92 -8.79 6.59
N GLN A 20 -11.72 -8.66 5.99
CA GLN A 20 -10.53 -9.43 6.43
C GLN A 20 -9.49 -8.58 7.18
N LYS A 21 -9.79 -7.32 7.52
CA LYS A 21 -8.82 -6.43 8.20
C LYS A 21 -8.28 -7.01 9.51
N GLU A 22 -9.15 -7.62 10.31
CA GLU A 22 -8.78 -8.15 11.63
C GLU A 22 -7.86 -9.36 11.56
N LEU A 23 -8.11 -10.29 10.62
CA LEU A 23 -7.26 -11.47 10.43
C LEU A 23 -5.83 -11.10 10.03
N TRP A 24 -5.68 -10.10 9.16
CA TRP A 24 -4.36 -9.62 8.73
C TRP A 24 -3.66 -8.82 9.83
N ARG A 25 -4.40 -8.09 10.67
CA ARG A 25 -3.84 -7.43 11.86
C ARG A 25 -3.35 -8.46 12.87
N TYR A 26 -4.12 -9.52 13.13
CA TYR A 26 -3.72 -10.60 14.01
C TYR A 26 -2.44 -11.31 13.50
N ARG A 27 -2.37 -11.63 12.20
CA ARG A 27 -1.17 -12.23 11.59
C ARG A 27 0.06 -11.33 11.68
N ALA A 28 -0.10 -10.03 11.50
CA ALA A 28 0.98 -9.05 11.64
C ALA A 28 1.51 -8.98 13.09
N LEU A 29 0.60 -8.96 14.07
CA LEU A 29 0.95 -8.93 15.49
C LEU A 29 1.66 -10.19 15.94
N VAL A 30 1.16 -11.37 15.57
CA VAL A 30 1.80 -12.67 15.88
C VAL A 30 3.17 -12.78 15.21
N GLY A 31 3.32 -12.26 14.00
CA GLY A 31 4.58 -12.27 13.27
C GLY A 31 5.59 -11.19 13.70
N GLY A 32 5.20 -10.24 14.56
CA GLY A 32 6.09 -9.16 15.03
C GLY A 32 6.47 -8.13 13.96
N PHE A 33 5.70 -8.00 12.87
CA PHE A 33 6.00 -7.08 11.78
C PHE A 33 4.85 -6.14 11.47
N TYR A 34 5.17 -4.95 10.97
CA TYR A 34 4.18 -3.96 10.54
C TYR A 34 3.86 -4.16 9.05
N ILE A 35 2.58 -4.35 8.72
CA ILE A 35 2.13 -4.43 7.32
C ILE A 35 1.94 -3.00 6.81
N PHE A 36 2.95 -2.49 6.11
CA PHE A 36 2.83 -1.25 5.35
C PHE A 36 1.85 -1.44 4.19
N LYS A 37 0.85 -0.58 4.10
CA LYS A 37 -0.15 -0.60 3.02
C LYS A 37 -0.04 0.67 2.19
N HIS A 38 1.07 0.85 1.50
CA HIS A 38 1.29 2.01 0.63
C HIS A 38 1.36 1.57 -0.83
N GLU A 39 0.68 2.31 -1.70
CA GLU A 39 0.81 2.17 -3.15
C GLU A 39 1.69 3.31 -3.68
N TYR A 40 2.58 2.97 -4.62
CA TYR A 40 3.47 3.93 -5.27
C TYR A 40 3.03 4.15 -6.72
N ILE A 41 2.72 5.40 -7.06
CA ILE A 41 2.40 5.80 -8.43
C ILE A 41 3.56 6.68 -8.92
N MET A 42 4.30 6.17 -9.92
CA MET A 42 5.42 6.88 -10.52
C MET A 42 4.94 7.65 -11.76
N LEU A 43 5.07 8.98 -11.73
CA LEU A 43 4.70 9.84 -12.84
C LEU A 43 5.93 10.17 -13.69
N PHE A 44 5.86 9.82 -14.98
CA PHE A 44 6.92 10.09 -15.94
C PHE A 44 6.46 11.12 -16.97
N LYS A 45 7.28 12.12 -17.25
CA LYS A 45 7.05 13.06 -18.36
C LYS A 45 7.94 12.71 -19.55
N LYS A 46 7.41 12.86 -20.76
CA LYS A 46 8.27 12.87 -21.95
C LYS A 46 9.14 14.13 -21.90
N LYS A 47 10.33 14.10 -22.50
CA LYS A 47 11.10 15.34 -22.68
C LYS A 47 10.32 16.28 -23.58
#